data_AF-A0A538RJF4-F1
#
_entry.id   AF-A0A538RJF4-F1
#
_cell.length_a   1.000
_cell.length_b   1.000
_cell.length_c   1.000
_cell.angle_alpha   90.00
_cell.angle_beta   90.00
_cell.angle_gamma   90.00
#
_symmetry.space_group_name_H-M   'P 1'
#
loop_
_entity.id
_entity.type
_entity.pdbx_description
1 polymer ?
#
loop_
_entity_poly.entity_id
_entity_poly.type
_entity_poly.pdbx_seq_one_letter_code
_entity_poly.pdbx_strand_id
1 'polypeptide(L)'
;GTPGYMAPEQAFGIPDIDGRADIYSLGCVLFEILTGEPLHARGETTQRTTIERVARPSQRAVGRSIPPELDELCAGATAGDRNQRIATARDLGDRVQRYLDGDRDLALRRDLARDHFARAQDAFGRGDTDELRSTAMREAAAALALDPALEGAAALVGRLMLDPPRTTPREVDEAMAVDEIRTVRADAHAGLWALFACLAFTPLLWWIAPHASAHVAALTGALLLSGALYLLAYRGAPPRPALVIVGNMIIIAALSRMYSPLLVAPGVASVLSMAMILTPRLSWVGSAASVGTLFLTAAMGPLVLERIGVLSRTVSVDGAGLVLRAPAVGSAEGPTVLVAALYATGLIIGSCAIARAMRARTREAHRRLHVQAWQLRQLVPR
;
A
#
# COMPACT_ATOMS: atom_id res chain seq x y z
N GLY A 1 -36.97 39.34 -50.31
CA GLY A 1 -36.46 38.09 -49.69
C GLY A 1 -37.42 36.95 -49.93
N THR A 2 -37.02 35.72 -49.63
CA THR A 2 -37.94 34.57 -49.58
C THR A 2 -38.90 34.76 -48.40
N PRO A 3 -40.24 34.73 -48.58
CA PRO A 3 -41.21 35.12 -47.54
C PRO A 3 -41.00 34.49 -46.16
N GLY A 4 -40.61 33.21 -46.10
CA GLY A 4 -40.39 32.49 -44.83
C GLY A 4 -39.17 32.92 -44.01
N TYR A 5 -38.30 33.79 -44.52
CA TYR A 5 -37.12 34.30 -43.80
C TYR A 5 -37.19 35.82 -43.57
N MET A 6 -38.22 36.50 -44.08
CA MET A 6 -38.35 37.94 -43.91
C MET A 6 -38.54 38.31 -42.44
N ALA A 7 -37.83 39.35 -41.99
CA ALA A 7 -38.05 39.93 -40.68
C ALA A 7 -39.46 40.53 -40.56
N PRO A 8 -40.05 40.59 -39.35
CA PRO A 8 -41.39 41.13 -39.14
C PRO A 8 -41.58 42.52 -39.74
N GLU A 9 -40.63 43.43 -39.53
CA GLU A 9 -40.64 44.78 -40.08
C GLU A 9 -40.65 44.82 -41.62
N GLN A 10 -39.97 43.87 -42.28
CA GLN A 10 -40.00 43.73 -43.73
C GLN A 10 -41.36 43.21 -44.21
N ALA A 11 -41.95 42.26 -43.48
CA ALA A 11 -43.25 41.69 -43.81
C ALA A 11 -44.42 42.66 -43.57
N PHE A 12 -44.30 43.57 -42.59
CA PHE A 12 -45.29 44.62 -42.30
C PHE A 12 -45.07 45.92 -43.08
N GLY A 13 -44.01 46.02 -43.89
CA GLY A 13 -43.71 47.22 -44.67
C GLY A 13 -43.34 48.43 -43.81
N ILE A 14 -42.74 48.21 -42.63
CA ILE A 14 -42.32 49.27 -41.73
C ILE A 14 -41.10 49.98 -42.36
N PRO A 15 -41.08 51.33 -42.41
CA PRO A 15 -39.91 52.08 -42.90
C PRO A 15 -38.69 51.90 -41.96
N ASP A 16 -37.50 52.29 -42.43
CA ASP A 16 -36.24 52.25 -41.67
C ASP A 16 -35.77 50.84 -41.26
N ILE A 17 -35.70 49.94 -42.24
CA ILE A 17 -35.12 48.59 -42.10
C ILE A 17 -33.60 48.71 -42.00
N ASP A 18 -33.01 48.17 -40.92
CA ASP A 18 -31.57 48.14 -40.67
C ASP A 18 -31.01 46.70 -40.71
N GLY A 19 -29.71 46.54 -40.43
CA GLY A 19 -29.02 45.25 -40.45
C GLY A 19 -29.57 44.21 -39.46
N ARG A 20 -30.48 44.57 -38.54
CA ARG A 20 -31.13 43.61 -37.63
C ARG A 20 -32.18 42.75 -38.34
N ALA A 21 -32.63 43.16 -39.54
CA ALA A 21 -33.44 42.31 -40.40
C ALA A 21 -32.63 41.12 -40.95
N ASP A 22 -31.35 41.33 -41.25
CA ASP A 22 -30.44 40.25 -41.67
C ASP A 22 -30.13 39.31 -40.51
N ILE A 23 -30.00 39.83 -39.28
CA ILE A 23 -29.83 39.01 -38.06
C ILE A 23 -31.04 38.09 -37.85
N TYR A 24 -32.26 38.59 -38.06
CA TYR A 24 -33.47 37.77 -38.01
C TYR A 24 -33.43 36.67 -39.07
N SER A 25 -33.06 37.02 -40.31
CA SER A 25 -32.95 36.06 -41.40
C SER A 25 -31.92 34.96 -41.11
N LEU A 26 -30.76 35.32 -40.55
CA LEU A 26 -29.73 34.37 -40.11
C LEU A 26 -30.24 33.50 -38.95
N GLY A 27 -31.02 34.06 -38.03
CA GLY A 27 -31.71 33.32 -36.97
C GLY A 27 -32.68 32.28 -37.52
N CYS A 28 -33.46 32.61 -38.55
CA CYS A 28 -34.34 31.65 -39.24
C CYS A 28 -33.56 30.52 -39.90
N VAL A 29 -32.40 30.82 -40.50
CA VAL A 29 -31.51 29.81 -41.08
C VAL A 29 -30.93 28.90 -39.99
N LEU A 30 -30.45 29.48 -38.88
CA LEU A 30 -29.96 28.71 -37.73
C LEU A 30 -31.07 27.80 -37.17
N PHE A 31 -32.30 28.30 -37.06
CA PHE A 31 -33.46 27.51 -36.65
C PHE A 31 -33.67 26.30 -37.56
N GLU A 32 -33.65 26.51 -38.87
CA GLU A 32 -33.84 25.44 -39.86
C GLU A 32 -32.72 24.41 -39.83
N ILE A 33 -31.47 24.84 -39.62
CA ILE A 33 -30.33 23.94 -39.43
C ILE A 33 -30.53 23.07 -38.19
N LEU A 34 -30.96 23.65 -37.07
CA LEU A 34 -31.11 22.95 -35.79
C LEU A 34 -32.30 22.00 -35.77
N THR A 35 -33.42 22.40 -36.39
CA THR A 35 -34.68 21.66 -36.32
C THR A 35 -34.93 20.79 -37.55
N GLY A 36 -34.26 21.06 -38.67
CA GLY A 36 -34.51 20.44 -39.98
C GLY A 36 -35.76 20.98 -40.69
N GLU A 37 -36.46 21.95 -40.09
CA GLU A 37 -37.68 22.55 -40.63
C GLU A 37 -37.61 24.07 -40.59
N PRO A 38 -38.15 24.79 -41.58
CA PRO A 38 -38.11 26.24 -41.59
C PRO A 38 -38.93 26.81 -40.43
N LEU A 39 -38.48 27.96 -39.90
CA LEU A 39 -39.17 28.63 -38.79
C LEU A 39 -40.62 29.02 -39.17
N HIS A 40 -40.79 29.50 -40.40
CA HIS A 40 -42.09 29.83 -41.00
C HIS A 40 -42.32 28.94 -42.22
N ALA A 41 -43.54 28.44 -42.40
CA ALA A 41 -43.87 27.56 -43.52
C ALA A 41 -43.62 28.28 -44.87
N ARG A 42 -43.12 27.53 -45.86
CA ARG A 42 -42.83 28.08 -47.19
C ARG A 42 -44.14 28.52 -47.85
N GLY A 43 -44.27 29.82 -48.11
CA GLY A 43 -45.46 30.43 -48.73
C GLY A 43 -46.41 31.12 -47.76
N GLU A 44 -46.21 30.98 -46.45
CA GLU A 44 -46.90 31.80 -45.45
C GLU A 44 -46.09 33.08 -45.18
N THR A 45 -46.78 34.21 -45.07
CA THR A 45 -46.17 35.47 -44.66
C THR A 45 -45.93 35.48 -43.14
N THR A 46 -44.76 35.98 -42.72
CA THR A 46 -44.34 36.24 -41.32
C THR A 46 -45.43 36.96 -40.48
N GLN A 47 -46.40 37.59 -41.13
CA GLN A 47 -47.52 38.33 -40.54
C GLN A 47 -48.43 37.50 -39.61
N ARG A 48 -48.69 36.21 -39.90
CA ARG A 48 -49.58 35.37 -39.06
C ARG A 48 -48.87 34.62 -37.93
N THR A 49 -47.58 34.34 -38.08
CA THR A 49 -46.83 33.43 -37.19
C THR A 49 -45.97 34.14 -36.15
N THR A 50 -45.67 35.43 -36.32
CA THR A 50 -44.72 36.16 -35.46
C THR A 50 -45.36 36.81 -34.23
N ILE A 51 -46.70 36.87 -34.16
CA ILE A 51 -47.40 37.66 -33.14
C ILE A 51 -47.38 36.99 -31.75
N GLU A 52 -47.06 35.68 -31.60
CA GLU A 52 -47.32 35.01 -30.31
C GLU A 52 -46.22 34.15 -29.67
N ARG A 53 -45.08 33.82 -30.32
CA ARG A 53 -44.08 32.94 -29.65
C ARG A 53 -42.63 33.27 -30.00
N VAL A 54 -41.80 33.39 -28.96
CA VAL A 54 -40.34 33.23 -29.07
C VAL A 54 -40.08 31.81 -29.58
N ALA A 55 -39.49 31.70 -30.76
CA ALA A 55 -39.27 30.40 -31.38
C ALA A 55 -38.00 29.74 -30.82
N ARG A 56 -38.19 28.78 -29.92
CA ARG A 56 -37.12 27.92 -29.42
C ARG A 56 -37.03 26.64 -30.24
N PRO A 57 -35.94 26.39 -30.99
CA PRO A 57 -35.68 25.12 -31.65
C PRO A 57 -35.94 23.88 -30.77
N SER A 58 -35.53 23.91 -29.50
CA SER A 58 -35.70 22.79 -28.54
C SER A 58 -37.16 22.41 -28.29
N GLN A 59 -38.07 23.38 -28.37
CA GLN A 59 -39.51 23.16 -28.17
C GLN A 59 -40.20 22.66 -29.43
N ARG A 60 -39.68 22.99 -30.62
CA ARG A 60 -40.27 22.55 -31.89
C ARG A 60 -39.76 21.18 -32.32
N ALA A 61 -38.49 20.89 -32.08
CA ALA A 61 -37.87 19.61 -32.41
C ALA A 61 -37.49 18.82 -31.15
N VAL A 62 -38.49 18.48 -30.32
CA VAL A 62 -38.31 17.78 -29.03
C VAL A 62 -37.51 16.47 -29.16
N GLY A 63 -37.55 15.81 -30.32
CA GLY A 63 -36.78 14.59 -30.61
C GLY A 63 -35.31 14.81 -31.03
N ARG A 64 -34.86 16.07 -31.18
CA ARG A 64 -33.47 16.41 -31.53
C ARG A 64 -32.75 16.94 -30.28
N SER A 65 -31.53 16.44 -30.05
CA SER A 65 -30.66 16.94 -28.99
C SER A 65 -30.06 18.29 -29.37
N ILE A 66 -30.86 19.36 -29.25
CA ILE A 66 -30.44 20.73 -29.57
C ILE A 66 -29.71 21.33 -28.36
N PRO A 67 -28.46 21.80 -28.51
CA PRO A 67 -27.71 22.45 -27.44
C PRO A 67 -28.43 23.72 -26.93
N PRO A 68 -28.57 23.92 -25.61
CA PRO A 68 -29.23 25.09 -25.03
C PRO A 68 -28.64 26.42 -25.52
N GLU A 69 -27.32 26.49 -25.76
CA GLU A 69 -26.65 27.70 -26.25
C GLU A 69 -27.12 28.11 -27.64
N LEU A 70 -27.26 27.13 -28.53
CA LEU A 70 -27.75 27.37 -29.90
C LEU A 70 -29.25 27.67 -29.90
N ASP A 71 -30.00 27.08 -28.96
CA ASP A 71 -31.42 27.37 -28.72
C ASP A 71 -31.63 28.83 -28.29
N GLU A 72 -30.83 29.31 -27.33
CA GLU A 72 -30.84 30.71 -26.87
C GLU A 72 -30.38 31.70 -27.95
N LEU A 73 -29.33 31.36 -28.69
CA LEU A 73 -28.86 32.16 -29.82
C LEU A 73 -29.93 32.32 -30.89
N CYS A 74 -30.61 31.24 -31.23
CA CYS A 74 -31.70 31.25 -32.19
C CYS A 74 -32.88 32.09 -31.69
N ALA A 75 -33.27 31.92 -30.42
CA ALA A 75 -34.34 32.72 -29.80
C ALA A 75 -33.99 34.22 -29.77
N GLY A 76 -32.75 34.56 -29.45
CA GLY A 76 -32.26 35.95 -29.44
C GLY A 76 -32.17 36.55 -30.85
N ALA A 77 -31.76 35.80 -31.86
CA ALA A 77 -31.70 36.29 -33.24
C ALA A 77 -33.11 36.51 -33.85
N THR A 78 -34.08 35.66 -33.50
CA THR A 78 -35.44 35.64 -34.05
C THR A 78 -36.47 36.38 -33.19
N ALA A 79 -36.04 37.23 -32.26
CA ALA A 79 -36.94 38.03 -31.43
C ALA A 79 -37.83 38.95 -32.29
N GLY A 80 -39.13 39.01 -31.96
CA GLY A 80 -40.10 39.82 -32.70
C GLY A 80 -39.76 41.32 -32.66
N ASP A 81 -39.42 41.82 -31.48
CA ASP A 81 -38.89 43.18 -31.29
C ASP A 81 -37.41 43.25 -31.74
N ARG A 82 -37.12 44.10 -32.72
CA ARG A 82 -35.76 44.32 -33.23
C ARG A 82 -34.77 44.81 -32.18
N ASN A 83 -35.22 45.43 -31.08
CA ASN A 83 -34.35 45.89 -30.00
C ASN A 83 -33.91 44.77 -29.04
N GLN A 84 -34.61 43.63 -29.06
CA GLN A 84 -34.27 42.46 -28.26
C GLN A 84 -33.37 41.48 -29.03
N ARG A 85 -33.10 41.77 -30.31
CA ARG A 85 -32.22 40.96 -31.14
C ARG A 85 -30.76 41.16 -30.77
N ILE A 86 -29.96 40.15 -31.09
CA ILE A 86 -28.49 40.25 -31.04
C ILE A 86 -28.04 41.50 -31.79
N ALA A 87 -27.07 42.23 -31.22
CA ALA A 87 -26.75 43.58 -31.65
C ALA A 87 -26.17 43.65 -33.07
N THR A 88 -25.38 42.64 -33.48
CA THR A 88 -24.73 42.60 -34.80
C THR A 88 -24.63 41.18 -35.34
N ALA A 89 -24.55 41.03 -36.66
CA ALA A 89 -24.31 39.73 -37.30
C ALA A 89 -22.95 39.12 -36.91
N ARG A 90 -21.93 39.96 -36.63
CA ARG A 90 -20.63 39.51 -36.13
C ARG A 90 -20.76 38.85 -34.76
N ASP A 91 -21.50 39.46 -33.83
CA ASP A 91 -21.72 38.89 -32.49
C ASP A 91 -22.44 37.53 -32.56
N LEU A 92 -23.43 37.40 -33.45
CA LEU A 92 -24.06 36.08 -33.71
C LEU A 92 -23.04 35.06 -34.23
N GLY A 93 -22.21 35.43 -35.21
CA GLY A 93 -21.17 34.57 -35.78
C GLY A 93 -20.11 34.15 -34.75
N ASP A 94 -19.58 35.09 -33.98
CA ASP A 94 -18.56 34.85 -32.96
C ASP A 94 -19.08 33.93 -31.84
N ARG A 95 -20.37 34.03 -31.49
CA ARG A 95 -21.00 33.14 -30.51
C ARG A 95 -21.20 31.72 -31.04
N VAL A 96 -21.56 31.57 -32.31
CA VAL A 96 -21.64 30.24 -32.95
C VAL A 96 -20.24 29.62 -33.08
N GLN A 97 -19.24 30.40 -33.46
CA GLN A 97 -17.85 29.92 -33.57
C GLN A 97 -17.31 29.44 -32.22
N ARG A 98 -17.53 30.19 -31.13
CA ARG A 98 -17.16 29.76 -29.77
C ARG A 98 -17.84 28.46 -29.34
N TYR A 99 -19.09 28.24 -29.75
CA TYR A 99 -19.77 26.97 -29.51
C TYR A 99 -19.08 25.83 -30.27
N LEU A 100 -18.71 26.05 -31.53
CA LEU A 100 -18.02 25.04 -32.35
C LEU A 100 -16.59 24.75 -31.87
N ASP A 101 -15.90 25.74 -31.31
CA ASP A 101 -14.53 25.62 -30.80
C ASP A 101 -14.44 24.87 -29.45
N GLY A 102 -15.57 24.54 -28.83
CA GLY A 102 -15.62 23.73 -27.60
C GLY A 102 -15.28 24.49 -26.31
N ASP A 103 -15.35 25.83 -26.31
CA ASP A 103 -15.01 26.67 -25.13
C ASP A 103 -15.83 26.32 -23.87
N ARG A 104 -17.07 25.82 -24.05
CA ARG A 104 -17.91 25.33 -22.94
C ARG A 104 -17.31 24.10 -22.26
N ASP A 105 -16.72 23.18 -23.02
CA ASP A 105 -16.06 22.00 -22.46
C ASP A 105 -14.81 22.40 -21.66
N LEU A 106 -14.11 23.44 -22.10
CA LEU A 106 -12.95 24.00 -21.41
C LEU A 106 -13.35 24.68 -20.08
N ALA A 107 -14.41 25.48 -20.08
CA ALA A 107 -14.93 26.09 -18.86
C ALA A 107 -15.41 25.03 -17.85
N LEU A 108 -16.18 24.04 -18.32
CA LEU A 108 -16.68 22.94 -17.49
C LEU A 108 -15.54 22.10 -16.90
N ARG A 109 -14.51 21.76 -17.69
CA ARG A 109 -13.32 21.04 -17.19
C ARG A 109 -12.60 21.81 -16.09
N ARG A 110 -12.45 23.12 -16.24
CA ARG A 110 -11.81 24.00 -15.24
C ARG A 110 -12.63 24.07 -13.94
N ASP A 111 -13.96 24.17 -14.04
CA ASP A 111 -14.84 24.15 -12.87
C ASP A 111 -14.74 22.81 -12.14
N LEU A 112 -14.83 21.69 -12.86
CA LEU A 112 -14.64 20.35 -12.30
C LEU A 112 -13.26 20.17 -11.66
N ALA A 113 -12.20 20.69 -12.29
CA ALA A 113 -10.85 20.65 -11.73
C ALA A 113 -10.77 21.39 -10.38
N ARG A 114 -11.39 22.57 -10.28
CA ARG A 114 -11.49 23.33 -9.02
C ARG A 114 -12.26 22.57 -7.93
N ASP A 115 -13.36 21.92 -8.29
CA ASP A 115 -14.14 21.12 -7.35
C ASP A 115 -13.35 19.91 -6.81
N HIS A 116 -12.66 19.18 -7.70
CA HIS A 116 -11.75 18.10 -7.31
C HIS A 116 -10.63 18.61 -6.39
N PHE A 117 -10.04 19.76 -6.71
CA PHE A 117 -8.98 20.33 -5.88
C PHE A 117 -9.47 20.76 -4.50
N ALA A 118 -10.67 21.34 -4.39
CA ALA A 118 -11.27 21.69 -3.11
C ALA A 118 -11.53 20.46 -2.23
N ARG A 119 -12.06 19.37 -2.82
CA ARG A 119 -12.23 18.09 -2.10
C ARG A 119 -10.90 17.49 -1.66
N ALA A 120 -9.86 17.60 -2.48
CA ALA A 120 -8.52 17.14 -2.13
C ALA A 120 -7.95 17.88 -0.92
N GLN A 121 -8.09 19.21 -0.89
CA GLN A 121 -7.64 20.05 0.24
C GLN A 121 -8.41 19.75 1.52
N ASP A 122 -9.73 19.61 1.43
CA ASP A 122 -10.58 19.28 2.58
C ASP A 122 -10.21 17.90 3.16
N ALA A 123 -10.05 16.88 2.32
CA ALA A 123 -9.61 15.56 2.76
C ALA A 123 -8.23 15.60 3.43
N PHE A 124 -7.26 16.34 2.86
CA PHE A 124 -5.93 16.51 3.43
C PHE A 124 -5.94 17.29 4.76
N GLY A 125 -6.81 18.30 4.88
CA GLY A 125 -6.94 19.12 6.09
C GLY A 125 -7.61 18.39 7.26
N ARG A 126 -8.47 17.41 6.99
CA ARG A 126 -9.21 16.65 8.02
C ARG A 126 -8.35 15.68 8.82
N GLY A 127 -7.22 15.25 8.28
CA GLY A 127 -6.30 14.35 8.98
C GLY A 127 -5.49 13.46 8.05
N ASP A 128 -4.76 12.54 8.65
CA ASP A 128 -3.80 11.66 7.96
C ASP A 128 -4.18 10.17 8.15
N THR A 129 -5.46 9.85 7.95
CA THR A 129 -5.91 8.45 7.86
C THR A 129 -5.72 7.93 6.44
N ASP A 130 -5.62 6.61 6.29
CA ASP A 130 -5.46 5.94 5.00
C ASP A 130 -6.55 6.37 3.98
N GLU A 131 -7.82 6.35 4.41
CA GLU A 131 -8.96 6.74 3.58
C GLU A 131 -8.90 8.21 3.14
N LEU A 132 -8.58 9.12 4.07
CA LEU A 132 -8.49 10.56 3.78
C LEU A 132 -7.33 10.85 2.84
N ARG A 133 -6.19 10.21 3.05
CA ARG A 133 -5.00 10.39 2.21
C ARG A 133 -5.19 9.82 0.81
N SER A 134 -5.80 8.64 0.69
CA SER A 134 -6.18 8.05 -0.60
C SER A 134 -7.17 8.94 -1.36
N THR A 135 -8.17 9.48 -0.66
CA THR A 135 -9.13 10.43 -1.23
C THR A 135 -8.41 11.71 -1.71
N ALA A 136 -7.58 12.32 -0.86
CA ALA A 136 -6.82 13.51 -1.21
C ALA A 136 -5.93 13.29 -2.44
N MET A 137 -5.24 12.15 -2.52
CA MET A 137 -4.38 11.82 -3.66
C MET A 137 -5.18 11.64 -4.96
N ARG A 138 -6.32 10.94 -4.90
CA ARG A 138 -7.17 10.67 -6.06
C ARG A 138 -7.82 11.94 -6.60
N GLU A 139 -8.35 12.76 -5.71
CA GLU A 139 -8.97 14.04 -6.05
C GLU A 139 -7.94 15.05 -6.58
N ALA A 140 -6.74 15.11 -5.99
CA ALA A 140 -5.66 15.97 -6.46
C ALA A 140 -5.15 15.55 -7.85
N ALA A 141 -5.03 14.23 -8.11
CA ALA A 141 -4.68 13.71 -9.42
C ALA A 141 -5.76 13.99 -10.47
N ALA A 142 -7.05 13.85 -10.11
CA ALA A 142 -8.17 14.18 -10.99
C ALA A 142 -8.20 15.68 -11.35
N ALA A 143 -7.95 16.56 -10.38
CA ALA A 143 -7.82 18.00 -10.62
C ALA A 143 -6.70 18.32 -11.62
N LEU A 144 -5.51 17.72 -11.41
CA LEU A 144 -4.35 17.92 -12.29
C LEU A 144 -4.57 17.36 -13.71
N ALA A 145 -5.31 16.26 -13.83
CA ALA A 145 -5.64 15.68 -15.15
C ALA A 145 -6.64 16.54 -15.94
N LEU A 146 -7.57 17.21 -15.26
CA LEU A 146 -8.58 18.08 -15.88
C LEU A 146 -8.02 19.46 -16.24
N ASP A 147 -7.18 20.04 -15.37
CA ASP A 147 -6.51 21.31 -15.60
C ASP A 147 -5.06 21.27 -15.06
N PRO A 148 -4.08 20.92 -15.90
CA PRO A 148 -2.67 20.90 -15.51
C PRO A 148 -2.11 22.27 -15.06
N ALA A 149 -2.76 23.36 -15.44
CA ALA A 149 -2.36 24.73 -15.09
C ALA A 149 -2.99 25.23 -13.78
N LEU A 150 -3.84 24.41 -13.13
CA LEU A 150 -4.50 24.78 -11.88
C LEU A 150 -3.46 25.01 -10.76
N GLU A 151 -3.40 26.23 -10.26
CA GLU A 151 -2.47 26.60 -9.20
C GLU A 151 -2.65 25.73 -7.94
N GLY A 152 -1.54 25.24 -7.39
CA GLY A 152 -1.52 24.49 -6.14
C GLY A 152 -1.86 23.00 -6.27
N ALA A 153 -2.51 22.54 -7.35
CA ALA A 153 -2.85 21.12 -7.54
C ALA A 153 -1.58 20.24 -7.59
N ALA A 154 -0.61 20.61 -8.41
CA ALA A 154 0.68 19.91 -8.50
C ALA A 154 1.46 19.96 -7.17
N ALA A 155 1.39 21.08 -6.45
CA ALA A 155 2.06 21.25 -5.16
C ALA A 155 1.45 20.33 -4.08
N LEU A 156 0.12 20.16 -4.08
CA LEU A 156 -0.57 19.26 -3.17
C LEU A 156 -0.21 17.79 -3.43
N VAL A 157 -0.20 17.36 -4.70
CA VAL A 157 0.29 16.02 -5.09
C VAL A 157 1.74 15.83 -4.65
N GLY A 158 2.60 16.82 -4.91
CA GLY A 158 3.99 16.79 -4.47
C GLY A 158 4.14 16.61 -2.96
N ARG A 159 3.38 17.35 -2.16
CA ARG A 159 3.33 17.19 -0.70
C ARG A 159 2.85 15.80 -0.28
N LEU A 160 1.76 15.31 -0.87
CA LEU A 160 1.21 13.99 -0.57
C LEU A 160 2.19 12.85 -0.87
N MET A 161 3.04 13.00 -1.89
CA MET A 161 4.08 12.03 -2.24
C MET A 161 5.34 12.13 -1.38
N LEU A 162 5.70 13.34 -0.94
CA LEU A 162 6.94 13.57 -0.19
C LEU A 162 6.79 13.35 1.31
N ASP A 163 5.62 13.68 1.88
CA ASP A 163 5.35 13.42 3.29
C ASP A 163 4.84 11.98 3.43
N PRO A 164 5.55 11.07 4.12
CA PRO A 164 5.04 9.75 4.40
C PRO A 164 3.84 9.84 5.37
N PRO A 165 2.82 8.97 5.22
CA PRO A 165 1.71 8.91 6.17
C PRO A 165 2.21 8.51 7.57
N ARG A 166 1.57 9.05 8.61
CA ARG A 166 1.91 8.77 10.02
C ARG A 166 1.64 7.33 10.42
N THR A 167 0.63 6.71 9.82
CA THR A 167 0.29 5.30 10.01
C THR A 167 0.51 4.56 8.70
N THR A 168 0.93 3.31 8.79
CA THR A 168 1.00 2.43 7.62
C THR A 168 -0.40 2.23 7.04
N PRO A 169 -0.58 2.41 5.71
CA PRO A 169 -1.83 2.09 5.03
C PRO A 169 -2.22 0.62 5.21
N ARG A 170 -3.52 0.32 5.25
CA ARG A 170 -4.01 -1.04 5.47
C ARG A 170 -3.57 -1.99 4.36
N GLU A 171 -3.56 -1.52 3.12
CA GLU A 171 -3.09 -2.30 1.97
C GLU A 171 -1.59 -2.65 2.07
N VAL A 172 -0.80 -1.74 2.64
CA VAL A 172 0.63 -1.98 2.89
C VAL A 172 0.81 -3.01 3.99
N ASP A 173 0.05 -2.90 5.09
CA ASP A 173 0.07 -3.89 6.18
C ASP A 173 -0.36 -5.28 5.68
N GLU A 174 -1.39 -5.36 4.84
CA GLU A 174 -1.84 -6.61 4.21
C GLU A 174 -0.77 -7.20 3.28
N ALA A 175 -0.15 -6.37 2.44
CA ALA A 175 0.94 -6.81 1.56
C ALA A 175 2.17 -7.28 2.36
N MET A 176 2.50 -6.57 3.45
CA MET A 176 3.56 -6.95 4.38
C MET A 176 3.24 -8.29 5.07
N ALA A 177 2.00 -8.52 5.49
CA ALA A 177 1.57 -9.78 6.09
C ALA A 177 1.70 -10.96 5.10
N VAL A 178 1.42 -10.75 3.82
CA VAL A 178 1.61 -11.77 2.77
C VAL A 178 3.10 -12.08 2.56
N ASP A 179 3.95 -11.05 2.49
CA ASP A 179 5.41 -11.25 2.35
C ASP A 179 6.02 -11.88 3.60
N GLU A 180 5.46 -11.59 4.78
CA GLU A 180 5.83 -12.23 6.05
C GLU A 180 5.60 -13.76 5.99
N ILE A 181 4.53 -14.26 5.36
CA ILE A 181 4.33 -15.70 5.20
C ILE A 181 5.42 -16.34 4.32
N ARG A 182 5.86 -15.63 3.27
CA ARG A 182 6.93 -16.11 2.37
C ARG A 182 8.28 -16.15 3.09
N THR A 183 8.60 -15.11 3.85
CA THR A 183 9.82 -15.07 4.66
C THR A 183 9.79 -16.17 5.73
N VAL A 184 8.67 -16.39 6.42
CA VAL A 184 8.53 -17.48 7.40
C VAL A 184 8.85 -18.85 6.80
N ARG A 185 8.47 -19.15 5.55
CA ARG A 185 8.85 -20.41 4.89
C ARG A 185 10.35 -20.51 4.63
N ALA A 186 10.98 -19.42 4.18
CA ALA A 186 12.42 -19.36 3.99
C ALA A 186 13.19 -19.51 5.32
N ASP A 187 12.64 -18.97 6.40
CA ASP A 187 13.19 -19.03 7.76
C ASP A 187 13.04 -20.42 8.36
N ALA A 188 11.88 -21.05 8.16
CA ALA A 188 11.62 -22.41 8.58
C ALA A 188 12.61 -23.40 7.93
N HIS A 189 13.00 -23.19 6.67
CA HIS A 189 14.00 -24.05 6.02
C HIS A 189 15.38 -23.93 6.68
N ALA A 190 15.85 -22.71 6.97
CA ALA A 190 17.10 -22.49 7.69
C ALA A 190 17.06 -23.05 9.12
N GLY A 191 15.94 -22.85 9.83
CA GLY A 191 15.71 -23.41 11.16
C GLY A 191 15.68 -24.94 11.17
N LEU A 192 15.07 -25.56 10.15
CA LEU A 192 15.02 -27.02 10.01
C LEU A 192 16.41 -27.61 9.78
N TRP A 193 17.25 -26.97 8.96
CA TRP A 193 18.66 -27.37 8.78
C TRP A 193 19.47 -27.24 10.07
N ALA A 194 19.26 -26.17 10.85
CA ALA A 194 19.91 -26.01 12.15
C ALA A 194 19.48 -27.11 13.14
N LEU A 195 18.17 -27.41 13.21
CA LEU A 195 17.65 -28.49 14.04
C LEU A 195 18.17 -29.86 13.59
N PHE A 196 18.24 -30.11 12.29
CA PHE A 196 18.82 -31.33 11.73
C PHE A 196 20.30 -31.47 12.12
N ALA A 197 21.08 -30.40 12.03
CA ALA A 197 22.48 -30.41 12.47
C ALA A 197 22.61 -30.71 13.97
N CYS A 198 21.75 -30.12 14.82
CA CYS A 198 21.71 -30.44 16.25
C CYS A 198 21.28 -31.89 16.52
N LEU A 199 20.32 -32.42 15.76
CA LEU A 199 19.85 -33.79 15.89
C LEU A 199 20.93 -34.79 15.45
N ALA A 200 21.65 -34.50 14.37
CA ALA A 200 22.78 -35.31 13.91
C ALA A 200 23.93 -35.39 14.92
N PHE A 201 23.97 -34.45 15.88
CA PHE A 201 24.96 -34.42 16.95
C PHE A 201 24.60 -35.33 18.14
N THR A 202 23.31 -35.67 18.35
CA THR A 202 22.88 -36.45 19.51
C THR A 202 23.45 -37.88 19.58
N PRO A 203 23.69 -38.62 18.47
CA PRO A 203 24.34 -39.93 18.52
C PRO A 203 25.79 -39.87 19.03
N LEU A 204 26.52 -38.80 18.70
CA LEU A 204 27.88 -38.57 19.20
C LEU A 204 27.87 -38.39 20.73
N LEU A 205 26.84 -37.73 21.26
CA LEU A 205 26.67 -37.53 22.71
C LEU A 205 26.35 -38.83 23.45
N TRP A 206 25.54 -39.70 22.85
CA TRP A 206 25.33 -41.06 23.36
C TRP A 206 26.61 -41.88 23.40
N TRP A 207 27.49 -41.70 22.42
CA TRP A 207 28.75 -42.42 22.36
C TRP A 207 29.74 -41.98 23.44
N ILE A 208 29.92 -40.66 23.64
CA ILE A 208 30.90 -40.16 24.62
C ILE A 208 30.41 -40.24 26.06
N ALA A 209 29.10 -40.08 26.30
CA ALA A 209 28.51 -40.00 27.64
C ALA A 209 27.30 -40.95 27.77
N PRO A 210 27.50 -42.27 27.73
CA PRO A 210 26.41 -43.25 27.83
C PRO A 210 25.66 -43.17 29.17
N HIS A 211 26.33 -42.73 30.24
CA HIS A 211 25.74 -42.46 31.55
C HIS A 211 24.79 -41.25 31.54
N ALA A 212 24.85 -40.40 30.51
CA ALA A 212 23.97 -39.25 30.31
C ALA A 212 22.76 -39.55 29.42
N SER A 213 22.51 -40.83 29.08
CA SER A 213 21.51 -41.25 28.10
C SER A 213 20.13 -40.62 28.29
N ALA A 214 19.66 -40.46 29.54
CA ALA A 214 18.40 -39.80 29.87
C ALA A 214 18.38 -38.31 29.47
N HIS A 215 19.47 -37.57 29.70
CA HIS A 215 19.57 -36.15 29.33
C HIS A 215 19.63 -35.97 27.81
N VAL A 216 20.39 -36.84 27.12
CA VAL A 216 20.48 -36.81 25.66
C VAL A 216 19.15 -37.22 25.01
N ALA A 217 18.43 -38.18 25.60
CA ALA A 217 17.08 -38.55 25.14
C ALA A 217 16.09 -37.39 25.30
N ALA A 218 16.14 -36.68 26.43
CA ALA A 218 15.32 -35.48 26.66
C ALA A 218 15.63 -34.36 25.65
N LEU A 219 16.91 -34.09 25.38
CA LEU A 219 17.34 -33.13 24.35
C LEU A 219 16.84 -33.55 22.96
N THR A 220 17.00 -34.82 22.61
CA THR A 220 16.55 -35.37 21.32
C THR A 220 15.04 -35.22 21.16
N GLY A 221 14.26 -35.53 22.20
CA GLY A 221 12.80 -35.33 22.22
C GLY A 221 12.41 -33.85 22.05
N ALA A 222 13.10 -32.93 22.72
CA ALA A 222 12.86 -31.50 22.59
C ALA A 222 13.19 -30.98 21.17
N LEU A 223 14.29 -31.45 20.57
CA LEU A 223 14.68 -31.13 19.19
C LEU A 223 13.65 -31.66 18.18
N LEU A 224 13.17 -32.90 18.34
CA LEU A 224 12.13 -33.49 17.49
C LEU A 224 10.80 -32.75 17.61
N LEU A 225 10.39 -32.40 18.83
CA LEU A 225 9.19 -31.58 19.06
C LEU A 225 9.32 -30.22 18.36
N SER A 226 10.45 -29.53 18.54
CA SER A 226 10.73 -28.27 17.86
C SER A 226 10.69 -28.41 16.33
N GLY A 227 11.29 -29.48 15.80
CA GLY A 227 11.24 -29.82 14.37
C GLY A 227 9.83 -30.05 13.84
N ALA A 228 8.99 -30.77 14.59
CA ALA A 228 7.58 -30.97 14.23
C ALA A 228 6.81 -29.65 14.15
N LEU A 229 7.09 -28.69 15.03
CA LEU A 229 6.48 -27.36 15.03
C LEU A 229 6.90 -26.53 13.81
N TYR A 230 8.18 -26.59 13.42
CA TYR A 230 8.65 -25.96 12.17
C TYR A 230 8.05 -26.62 10.92
N LEU A 231 7.86 -27.93 10.91
CA LEU A 231 7.20 -28.64 9.80
C LEU A 231 5.71 -28.28 9.68
N LEU A 232 5.00 -28.11 10.79
CA LEU A 232 3.63 -27.58 10.79
C LEU A 232 3.59 -26.15 10.24
N ALA A 233 4.57 -25.31 10.62
CA ALA A 233 4.74 -23.97 10.06
C ALA A 233 4.89 -24.00 8.54
N TYR A 234 5.72 -24.93 8.04
CA TYR A 234 5.97 -25.10 6.61
C TYR A 234 4.70 -25.49 5.83
N ARG A 235 3.84 -26.34 6.43
CA ARG A 235 2.54 -26.75 5.85
C ARG A 235 1.46 -25.66 5.86
N GLY A 236 1.79 -24.44 6.30
CA GLY A 236 0.88 -23.29 6.27
C GLY A 236 0.13 -23.06 7.57
N ALA A 237 0.39 -23.84 8.61
CA ALA A 237 -0.12 -23.61 9.96
C ALA A 237 1.04 -23.10 10.86
N PRO A 238 1.40 -21.80 10.80
CA PRO A 238 2.48 -21.26 11.62
C PRO A 238 2.18 -21.54 13.10
N PRO A 239 3.10 -22.17 13.85
CA PRO A 239 2.91 -22.47 15.25
C PRO A 239 2.77 -21.17 16.03
N ARG A 240 2.04 -21.23 17.15
CA ARG A 240 1.91 -20.08 18.06
C ARG A 240 3.32 -19.67 18.53
N PRO A 241 3.70 -18.37 18.48
CA PRO A 241 5.02 -17.90 18.89
C PRO A 241 5.44 -18.36 20.28
N ALA A 242 4.50 -18.35 21.24
CA ALA A 242 4.73 -18.84 22.60
C ALA A 242 5.22 -20.29 22.64
N LEU A 243 4.72 -21.14 21.75
CA LEU A 243 5.05 -22.56 21.72
C LEU A 243 6.47 -22.79 21.16
N VAL A 244 6.90 -21.96 20.20
CA VAL A 244 8.28 -21.95 19.69
C VAL A 244 9.25 -21.47 20.80
N ILE A 245 8.89 -20.42 21.54
CA ILE A 245 9.68 -19.91 22.66
C ILE A 245 9.83 -20.97 23.75
N VAL A 246 8.74 -21.60 24.17
CA VAL A 246 8.76 -22.69 25.17
C VAL A 246 9.64 -23.85 24.69
N GLY A 247 9.52 -24.27 23.42
CA GLY A 247 10.37 -25.32 22.85
C GLY A 247 11.86 -24.98 22.93
N ASN A 248 12.24 -23.75 22.57
CA ASN A 248 13.63 -23.28 22.68
C ASN A 248 14.09 -23.15 24.13
N MET A 249 13.22 -22.73 25.06
CA MET A 249 13.53 -22.70 26.49
C MET A 249 13.82 -24.10 27.04
N ILE A 250 13.05 -25.11 26.63
CA ILE A 250 13.29 -26.51 27.03
C ILE A 250 14.66 -26.97 26.51
N ILE A 251 14.99 -26.67 25.25
CA ILE A 251 16.30 -26.99 24.66
C ILE A 251 17.44 -26.31 25.44
N ILE A 252 17.30 -25.01 25.73
CA ILE A 252 18.31 -24.24 26.49
C ILE A 252 18.48 -24.80 27.90
N ALA A 253 17.39 -25.10 28.60
CA ALA A 253 17.43 -25.68 29.95
C ALA A 253 18.05 -27.08 29.97
N ALA A 254 17.76 -27.91 28.96
CA ALA A 254 18.39 -29.22 28.79
C ALA A 254 19.90 -29.10 28.54
N LEU A 255 20.33 -28.18 27.67
CA LEU A 255 21.75 -27.92 27.40
C LEU A 255 22.49 -27.34 28.63
N SER A 256 21.84 -26.45 29.38
CA SER A 256 22.32 -25.91 30.66
C SER A 256 22.62 -27.04 31.65
N ARG A 257 21.70 -27.99 31.78
CA ARG A 257 21.88 -29.18 32.63
C ARG A 257 22.93 -30.17 32.12
N MET A 258 23.08 -30.31 30.80
CA MET A 258 24.02 -31.27 30.21
C MET A 258 25.48 -30.84 30.30
N TYR A 259 25.77 -29.55 30.11
CA TYR A 259 27.15 -29.06 29.97
C TYR A 259 27.60 -28.09 31.05
N SER A 260 26.71 -27.19 31.47
CA SER A 260 26.84 -26.24 32.59
C SER A 260 25.99 -25.02 32.26
N PRO A 261 25.28 -24.43 33.24
CA PRO A 261 24.56 -23.17 33.08
C PRO A 261 25.45 -21.97 32.69
N LEU A 262 26.76 -22.04 32.95
CA LEU A 262 27.65 -20.88 32.84
C LEU A 262 28.48 -20.82 31.54
N LEU A 263 28.62 -21.95 30.83
CA LEU A 263 29.49 -22.02 29.65
C LEU A 263 28.68 -22.09 28.34
N VAL A 264 27.93 -23.18 28.17
CA VAL A 264 27.34 -23.53 26.88
C VAL A 264 25.97 -22.88 26.70
N ALA A 265 25.14 -22.92 27.75
CA ALA A 265 23.77 -22.42 27.68
C ALA A 265 23.65 -20.92 27.35
N PRO A 266 24.47 -20.00 27.91
CA PRO A 266 24.36 -18.58 27.60
C PRO A 266 24.70 -18.26 26.14
N GLY A 267 25.69 -18.96 25.56
CA GLY A 267 26.06 -18.79 24.16
C GLY A 267 24.95 -19.23 23.21
N VAL A 268 24.37 -20.41 23.45
CA VAL A 268 23.23 -20.91 22.66
C VAL A 268 22.00 -20.01 22.86
N ALA A 269 21.70 -19.61 24.09
CA ALA A 269 20.60 -18.71 24.40
C ALA A 269 20.76 -17.36 23.69
N SER A 270 21.98 -16.83 23.58
CA SER A 270 22.26 -15.58 22.87
C SER A 270 22.01 -15.70 21.37
N VAL A 271 22.50 -16.77 20.73
CA VAL A 271 22.28 -17.02 19.29
C VAL A 271 20.80 -17.21 18.98
N LEU A 272 20.10 -18.01 19.80
CA LEU A 272 18.65 -18.24 19.63
C LEU A 272 17.84 -16.98 19.93
N SER A 273 18.20 -16.18 20.94
CA SER A 273 17.55 -14.90 21.22
C SER A 273 17.66 -13.95 20.04
N MET A 274 18.88 -13.82 19.50
CA MET A 274 19.13 -12.96 18.33
C MET A 274 18.32 -13.43 17.12
N ALA A 275 18.31 -14.74 16.84
CA ALA A 275 17.50 -15.30 15.76
C ALA A 275 15.99 -15.04 15.95
N MET A 276 15.48 -15.14 17.18
CA MET A 276 14.06 -14.91 17.48
C MET A 276 13.65 -13.45 17.41
N ILE A 277 14.47 -12.53 17.95
CA ILE A 277 14.19 -11.08 17.93
C ILE A 277 14.16 -10.54 16.50
N LEU A 278 15.01 -11.09 15.63
CA LEU A 278 15.13 -10.67 14.24
C LEU A 278 14.07 -11.33 13.33
N THR A 279 13.21 -12.20 13.88
CA THR A 279 12.09 -12.81 13.17
C THR A 279 10.82 -11.95 13.39
N PRO A 280 10.29 -11.25 12.36
CA PRO A 280 9.24 -10.25 12.52
C PRO A 280 7.98 -10.74 13.25
N ARG A 281 7.59 -12.00 13.02
CA ARG A 281 6.35 -12.59 13.55
C ARG A 281 6.34 -12.83 15.05
N LEU A 282 7.51 -12.87 15.68
CA LEU A 282 7.65 -13.06 17.13
C LEU A 282 7.67 -11.73 17.91
N SER A 283 7.62 -10.59 17.22
CA SER A 283 7.61 -9.25 17.82
C SER A 283 6.39 -8.96 18.72
N TRP A 284 5.31 -9.75 18.59
CA TRP A 284 4.11 -9.62 19.45
C TRP A 284 4.31 -10.18 20.87
N VAL A 285 5.36 -10.98 21.15
CA VAL A 285 5.65 -11.52 22.50
C VAL A 285 6.34 -10.50 23.42
N GLY A 286 6.21 -9.21 23.10
CA GLY A 286 6.81 -8.11 23.85
C GLY A 286 8.22 -7.81 23.38
N SER A 287 8.73 -6.67 23.88
CA SER A 287 10.06 -6.13 23.58
C SER A 287 11.16 -7.19 23.56
N ALA A 288 12.25 -6.94 22.84
CA ALA A 288 13.45 -7.80 22.85
C ALA A 288 13.89 -8.22 24.27
N ALA A 289 13.61 -7.39 25.29
CA ALA A 289 13.86 -7.68 26.69
C ALA A 289 13.05 -8.89 27.21
N SER A 290 11.81 -9.09 26.77
CA SER A 290 10.96 -10.22 27.18
C SER A 290 11.54 -11.56 26.72
N VAL A 291 11.90 -11.65 25.44
CA VAL A 291 12.55 -12.85 24.87
C VAL A 291 13.89 -13.12 25.55
N GLY A 292 14.71 -12.07 25.70
CA GLY A 292 15.98 -12.16 26.41
C GLY A 292 15.82 -12.65 27.85
N THR A 293 14.83 -12.15 28.58
CA THR A 293 14.55 -12.55 29.97
C THR A 293 14.11 -14.02 30.05
N LEU A 294 13.25 -14.48 29.14
CA LEU A 294 12.80 -15.87 29.08
C LEU A 294 13.96 -16.83 28.81
N PHE A 295 14.83 -16.52 27.84
CA PHE A 295 15.96 -17.38 27.50
C PHE A 295 17.08 -17.31 28.54
N LEU A 296 17.29 -16.15 29.17
CA LEU A 296 18.18 -16.04 30.33
C LEU A 296 17.66 -16.88 31.50
N THR A 297 16.35 -16.85 31.75
CA THR A 297 15.72 -17.68 32.78
C THR A 297 15.85 -19.16 32.46
N ALA A 298 15.72 -19.56 31.19
CA ALA A 298 15.95 -20.95 30.79
C ALA A 298 17.42 -21.39 30.96
N ALA A 299 18.37 -20.49 30.69
CA ALA A 299 19.81 -20.78 30.81
C ALA A 299 20.26 -20.84 32.27
N MET A 300 19.81 -19.90 33.11
CA MET A 300 20.25 -19.70 34.49
C MET A 300 19.31 -20.33 35.53
N GLY A 301 18.07 -20.62 35.19
CA GLY A 301 17.08 -21.24 36.07
C GLY A 301 17.58 -22.56 36.69
N PRO A 302 18.20 -23.48 35.92
CA PRO A 302 18.81 -24.68 36.49
C PRO A 302 19.84 -24.40 37.60
N LEU A 303 20.64 -23.34 37.46
CA LEU A 303 21.61 -22.94 38.49
C LEU A 303 20.92 -22.51 39.79
N VAL A 304 19.81 -21.79 39.69
CA VAL A 304 19.00 -21.39 40.86
C VAL A 304 18.41 -22.63 41.52
N LEU A 305 17.87 -23.56 40.72
CA LEU A 305 17.31 -24.83 41.22
C LEU A 305 18.37 -25.72 41.89
N GLU A 306 19.62 -25.69 41.42
CA GLU A 306 20.75 -26.36 42.08
C GLU A 306 21.11 -25.73 43.43
N ARG A 307 20.99 -24.41 43.56
CA ARG A 307 21.28 -23.69 44.82
C ARG A 307 20.26 -23.98 45.91
N ILE A 308 18.99 -24.13 45.54
CA ILE A 308 17.91 -24.47 46.48
C ILE A 308 17.77 -25.99 46.72
N GLY A 309 18.61 -26.81 46.10
CA GLY A 309 18.68 -28.26 46.33
C GLY A 309 17.64 -29.10 45.57
N VAL A 310 16.94 -28.52 44.58
CA VAL A 310 15.98 -29.25 43.74
C VAL A 310 16.67 -30.10 42.67
N LEU A 311 17.79 -29.60 42.13
CA LEU A 311 18.58 -30.29 41.11
C LEU A 311 19.99 -30.63 41.62
N SER A 312 20.61 -31.66 41.02
CA SER A 312 21.98 -32.04 41.34
C SER A 312 22.98 -30.97 40.89
N ARG A 313 23.94 -30.64 41.75
CA ARG A 313 24.94 -29.59 41.45
C ARG A 313 25.82 -29.98 40.26
N THR A 314 25.85 -29.10 39.26
CA THR A 314 26.75 -29.18 38.11
C THR A 314 27.98 -28.29 38.28
N VAL A 315 27.90 -27.30 39.18
CA VAL A 315 29.00 -26.37 39.46
C VAL A 315 29.32 -26.39 40.96
N SER A 316 30.58 -26.61 41.29
CA SER A 316 31.11 -26.49 42.65
C SER A 316 32.41 -25.68 42.62
N VAL A 317 32.65 -24.91 43.68
CA VAL A 317 33.92 -24.22 43.89
C VAL A 317 34.63 -24.93 45.04
N ASP A 318 35.85 -25.37 44.82
CA ASP A 318 36.74 -25.90 45.84
C ASP A 318 37.99 -25.01 45.99
N GLY A 319 38.92 -25.38 46.88
CA GLY A 319 40.15 -24.62 47.11
C GLY A 319 41.12 -24.59 45.92
N ALA A 320 40.91 -25.44 44.91
CA ALA A 320 41.73 -25.53 43.71
C ALA A 320 41.09 -24.83 42.49
N GLY A 321 39.78 -24.53 42.54
CA GLY A 321 39.10 -23.69 41.56
C GLY A 321 37.63 -24.05 41.33
N LEU A 322 37.17 -23.73 40.12
CA LEU A 322 35.81 -24.03 39.66
C LEU A 322 35.77 -25.44 39.05
N VAL A 323 35.04 -26.35 39.67
CA VAL A 323 34.81 -27.71 39.15
C VAL A 323 33.44 -27.79 38.48
N LEU A 324 33.46 -28.16 37.20
CA LEU A 324 32.26 -28.33 36.37
C LEU A 324 31.99 -29.82 36.18
N ARG A 325 30.94 -30.32 36.82
CA ARG A 325 30.46 -31.69 36.68
C ARG A 325 29.35 -31.71 35.64
N ALA A 326 29.76 -31.72 34.38
CA ALA A 326 28.86 -31.79 33.23
C ALA A 326 28.47 -33.25 32.93
N PRO A 327 27.18 -33.64 33.09
CA PRO A 327 26.75 -35.01 32.85
C PRO A 327 27.05 -35.50 31.43
N ALA A 328 27.07 -34.61 30.43
CA ALA A 328 27.28 -34.95 29.03
C ALA A 328 28.76 -34.99 28.60
N VAL A 329 29.71 -34.91 29.54
CA VAL A 329 31.15 -34.99 29.25
C VAL A 329 31.62 -36.42 29.47
N GLY A 330 32.25 -37.00 28.44
CA GLY A 330 32.71 -38.38 28.48
C GLY A 330 33.92 -38.59 29.40
N SER A 331 34.15 -39.84 29.80
CA SER A 331 35.29 -40.21 30.63
C SER A 331 36.61 -40.30 29.83
N ALA A 332 36.53 -40.46 28.51
CA ALA A 332 37.68 -40.55 27.63
C ALA A 332 38.02 -39.18 27.02
N GLU A 333 39.25 -38.71 27.21
CA GLU A 333 39.71 -37.39 26.78
C GLU A 333 39.59 -37.19 25.26
N GLY A 334 40.16 -38.09 24.45
CA GLY A 334 40.19 -37.96 22.98
C GLY A 334 38.82 -37.78 22.33
N PRO A 335 37.85 -38.72 22.53
CA PRO A 335 36.50 -38.58 21.98
C PRO A 335 35.76 -37.34 22.50
N THR A 336 35.96 -36.99 23.77
CA THR A 336 35.30 -35.82 24.39
C THR A 336 35.80 -34.52 23.79
N VAL A 337 37.12 -34.38 23.60
CA VAL A 337 37.73 -33.21 22.96
C VAL A 337 37.30 -33.11 21.50
N LEU A 338 37.25 -34.22 20.76
CA LEU A 338 36.78 -34.25 19.38
C LEU A 338 35.32 -33.76 19.26
N VAL A 339 34.42 -34.29 20.10
CA VAL A 339 33.01 -33.90 20.09
C VAL A 339 32.83 -32.44 20.51
N ALA A 340 33.58 -31.96 21.51
CA ALA A 340 33.59 -30.55 21.89
C ALA A 340 34.08 -29.63 20.74
N ALA A 341 35.12 -30.04 20.01
CA ALA A 341 35.62 -29.30 18.84
C ALA A 341 34.59 -29.27 17.70
N LEU A 342 33.91 -30.39 17.44
CA LEU A 342 32.81 -30.46 16.47
C LEU A 342 31.62 -29.58 16.88
N TYR A 343 31.27 -29.57 18.17
CA TYR A 343 30.24 -28.69 18.72
C TYR A 343 30.58 -27.21 18.50
N ALA A 344 31.78 -26.79 18.91
CA ALA A 344 32.22 -25.39 18.77
C ALA A 344 32.26 -24.97 17.30
N THR A 345 32.80 -25.83 16.43
CA THR A 345 32.84 -25.61 14.97
C THR A 345 31.43 -25.49 14.40
N GLY A 346 30.51 -26.40 14.79
CA GLY A 346 29.11 -26.35 14.37
C GLY A 346 28.39 -25.10 14.84
N LEU A 347 28.61 -24.66 16.08
CA LEU A 347 28.04 -23.42 16.63
C LEU A 347 28.51 -22.19 15.86
N ILE A 348 29.82 -22.11 15.56
CA ILE A 348 30.40 -21.01 14.77
C ILE A 348 29.85 -21.02 13.34
N ILE A 349 29.91 -22.16 12.63
CA ILE A 349 29.38 -22.28 11.26
C ILE A 349 27.89 -21.96 11.21
N GLY A 350 27.11 -22.47 12.17
CA GLY A 350 25.67 -22.20 12.28
C GLY A 350 25.39 -20.71 12.48
N SER A 351 26.09 -20.06 13.41
CA SER A 351 25.94 -18.62 13.64
C SER A 351 26.29 -17.79 12.39
N CYS A 352 27.38 -18.12 11.69
CA CYS A 352 27.79 -17.49 10.44
C CYS A 352 26.78 -17.73 9.31
N ALA A 353 26.19 -18.92 9.23
CA ALA A 353 25.16 -19.25 8.25
C ALA A 353 23.88 -18.43 8.49
N ILE A 354 23.43 -18.32 9.74
CA ILE A 354 22.28 -17.49 10.13
C ILE A 354 22.56 -16.02 9.80
N ALA A 355 23.72 -15.49 10.22
CA ALA A 355 24.11 -14.10 9.95
C ALA A 355 24.19 -13.80 8.44
N ARG A 356 24.74 -14.72 7.65
CA ARG A 356 24.82 -14.61 6.18
C ARG A 356 23.43 -14.61 5.55
N ALA A 357 22.55 -15.53 5.97
CA ALA A 357 21.17 -15.61 5.48
C ALA A 357 20.41 -14.31 5.78
N MET A 358 20.54 -13.81 7.01
CA MET A 358 19.93 -12.56 7.43
C MET A 358 20.47 -11.36 6.64
N ARG A 359 21.80 -11.23 6.50
CA ARG A 359 22.43 -10.17 5.70
C ARG A 359 22.01 -10.20 4.23
N ALA A 360 21.82 -11.37 3.65
CA ALA A 360 21.34 -11.50 2.27
C ALA A 360 19.93 -10.95 2.11
N ARG A 361 19.03 -11.25 3.07
CA ARG A 361 17.65 -10.75 3.07
C ARG A 361 17.56 -9.25 3.27
N THR A 362 18.28 -8.71 4.26
CA THR A 362 18.30 -7.26 4.51
C THR A 362 18.82 -6.50 3.28
N ARG A 363 19.86 -7.03 2.62
CA ARG A 363 20.37 -6.44 1.37
C ARG A 363 19.36 -6.50 0.24
N GLU A 364 18.68 -7.63 0.06
CA GLU A 364 17.68 -7.78 -1.00
C GLU A 364 16.46 -6.88 -0.76
N ALA A 365 15.98 -6.77 0.49
CA ALA A 365 14.91 -5.85 0.86
C ALA A 365 15.31 -4.38 0.59
N HIS A 366 16.49 -3.96 1.05
CA HIS A 366 16.99 -2.62 0.75
C HIS A 366 17.17 -2.38 -0.75
N ARG A 367 17.69 -3.37 -1.50
CA ARG A 367 17.86 -3.28 -2.95
C ARG A 367 16.51 -3.07 -3.64
N ARG A 368 15.49 -3.85 -3.30
CA ARG A 368 14.14 -3.70 -3.85
C ARG A 368 13.56 -2.31 -3.60
N LEU A 369 13.67 -1.81 -2.37
CA LEU A 369 13.20 -0.46 -2.03
C LEU A 369 13.94 0.61 -2.84
N HIS A 370 15.27 0.50 -2.97
CA HIS A 370 16.05 1.47 -3.76
C HIS A 370 15.73 1.40 -5.25
N VAL A 371 15.49 0.20 -5.80
CA VAL A 371 15.06 0.03 -7.20
C VAL A 371 13.67 0.62 -7.43
N GLN A 372 12.71 0.35 -6.54
CA GLN A 372 11.36 0.93 -6.62
C GLN A 372 11.39 2.46 -6.49
N ALA A 373 12.14 2.99 -5.53
CA ALA A 373 12.33 4.43 -5.38
C ALA A 373 12.99 5.05 -6.62
N TRP A 374 13.98 4.38 -7.22
CA TRP A 374 14.60 4.82 -8.46
C TRP A 374 13.60 4.80 -9.62
N GLN A 375 12.77 3.76 -9.77
CA GLN A 375 11.73 3.66 -10.80
C GLN A 375 10.68 4.76 -10.65
N LEU A 376 10.20 5.01 -9.43
CA LEU A 376 9.25 6.09 -9.14
C LEU A 376 9.83 7.47 -9.51
N ARG A 377 11.13 7.70 -9.24
CA ARG A 377 11.81 8.93 -9.67
C ARG A 377 11.90 9.11 -11.19
N GLN A 378 11.82 8.03 -11.98
CA GLN A 378 11.76 8.15 -13.45
C GLN A 378 10.36 8.55 -13.95
N LEU A 379 9.32 8.38 -13.13
CA LEU A 379 7.93 8.70 -13.50
C LEU A 379 7.55 10.15 -13.17
N VAL A 380 8.28 10.82 -12.27
CA VAL A 380 8.03 12.22 -11.92
C VAL A 380 8.75 13.14 -12.93
N PRO A 381 8.04 14.06 -13.60
CA PRO A 381 8.68 15.05 -14.46
C PRO A 381 9.69 15.87 -13.66
N ARG A 382 10.90 16.07 -14.22
CA ARG A 382 11.97 16.86 -13.58
C ARG A 382 11.76 18.35 -13.71
#